data_AF-A0A517W7J4-F1
#
_entry.id   AF-A0A517W7J4-F1
#
_cell.length_a   1.000
_cell.length_b   1.000
_cell.length_c   1.000
_cell.angle_alpha   90.00
_cell.angle_beta   90.00
_cell.angle_gamma   90.00
#
_symmetry.space_group_name_H-M   'P 1'
#
loop_
_entity.id
_entity.type
_entity.pdbx_description
1 polymer ?
#
loop_
_entity_poly.entity_id
_entity_poly.type
_entity_poly.pdbx_seq_one_letter_code
_entity_poly.pdbx_strand_id
1 'polypeptide(L)'
;MRKLIPLFTLLLIGTLPLLSGCGSSTQQAGPPEGPAESMQYLMQGVADQKMEVVWEFLPASYQSDVNGLAHQFADKMDPEIYNEMFAIAQRVAKLLQDKKEYILKNKMLESPKTSPEEVAKYYDPGVDILATLANSDLSTIEKLKTFDGGKFLSTSGSQIAKDFATISGLMPQKEGDPGFTEKLKQAKVTLVSAEGDQATIKIEVPGETTKEEVMVKVEDKWIPQTLAKNWKSKIESAQQSLDKLKPEDITSKKDQAMAGFKQLNATLAQLENAKTEKEFNEQFTNQVRPLAQMAPMLLMLGAAAVMEQGFSDAAAARGGVMADSPGEAKPINPNTMISIVVNKKLTPGEQDPIIDEILQSANDTESLQVIPTVDGEITTFKVYPVEDIEAFSKKIKFGKPSKVDTDSRSITVELE
;
A
#
# COMPACT_ATOMS: atom_id res chain seq x y z
N MET A 1 -12.80 8.94 0.63
CA MET A 1 -11.48 8.55 0.11
C MET A 1 -10.56 8.14 1.25
N ARG A 2 -10.84 6.97 1.86
CA ARG A 2 -10.14 6.41 3.03
C ARG A 2 -8.95 5.51 2.63
N LYS A 3 -8.49 5.59 1.37
CA LYS A 3 -7.67 4.56 0.71
C LYS A 3 -6.48 5.12 -0.11
N LEU A 4 -5.90 6.26 0.30
CA LEU A 4 -4.68 6.79 -0.34
C LEU A 4 -3.47 6.82 0.61
N ILE A 5 -3.50 6.03 1.67
CA ILE A 5 -2.37 5.81 2.57
C ILE A 5 -2.06 4.31 2.53
N PRO A 6 -1.17 3.80 1.66
CA PRO A 6 -0.71 2.42 1.78
C PRO A 6 0.80 2.26 1.92
N LEU A 7 1.58 3.35 2.10
CA LEU A 7 3.01 3.20 2.41
C LEU A 7 3.41 3.49 3.86
N PHE A 8 2.56 4.17 4.66
CA PHE A 8 2.85 4.46 6.07
C PHE A 8 1.95 3.72 7.07
N THR A 9 0.98 2.95 6.59
CA THR A 9 -0.10 2.35 7.39
C THR A 9 0.18 0.94 7.89
N LEU A 10 1.41 0.43 7.74
CA LEU A 10 1.71 -0.97 8.01
C LEU A 10 2.11 -1.27 9.47
N LEU A 11 1.99 -0.31 10.40
CA LEU A 11 2.61 -0.48 11.73
C LEU A 11 1.74 -0.43 12.98
N LEU A 12 0.43 -0.15 12.95
CA LEU A 12 -0.33 -0.16 14.21
C LEU A 12 -1.83 -0.39 14.01
N ILE A 13 -2.35 -1.62 14.12
CA ILE A 13 -3.76 -1.84 14.55
C ILE A 13 -3.93 -3.18 15.31
N GLY A 14 -4.28 -3.15 16.61
CA GLY A 14 -4.74 -4.30 17.39
C GLY A 14 -5.36 -3.87 18.73
N THR A 15 -6.54 -4.38 19.11
CA THR A 15 -7.55 -3.76 20.01
C THR A 15 -7.69 -4.37 21.42
N LEU A 16 -7.85 -3.52 22.47
CA LEU A 16 -8.70 -3.64 23.71
C LEU A 16 -8.41 -4.78 24.77
N PRO A 17 -8.86 -4.70 26.05
CA PRO A 17 -9.12 -3.56 26.96
C PRO A 17 -8.63 -3.75 28.44
N LEU A 18 -8.73 -2.65 29.20
CA LEU A 18 -8.85 -2.51 30.68
C LEU A 18 -7.60 -2.32 31.57
N LEU A 19 -7.78 -1.35 32.48
CA LEU A 19 -7.12 -1.07 33.78
C LEU A 19 -5.97 -0.04 33.81
N SER A 20 -6.40 1.18 34.15
CA SER A 20 -5.83 2.20 35.06
C SER A 20 -4.42 2.01 35.64
N GLY A 21 -3.56 3.01 35.46
CA GLY A 21 -2.37 3.21 36.31
C GLY A 21 -1.52 4.41 35.90
N CYS A 22 -1.42 5.41 36.77
CA CYS A 22 -0.74 6.70 36.60
C CYS A 22 0.80 6.59 36.50
N GLY A 23 1.43 7.62 35.91
CA GLY A 23 2.86 7.89 36.13
C GLY A 23 3.56 8.52 34.93
N SER A 24 3.69 9.84 34.95
CA SER A 24 4.44 10.68 34.01
C SER A 24 5.93 10.74 34.37
N SER A 25 6.82 10.66 33.39
CA SER A 25 8.08 11.45 33.42
C SER A 25 8.72 11.57 32.04
N THR A 26 8.88 12.83 31.64
CA THR A 26 9.67 13.36 30.54
C THR A 26 11.17 13.18 30.78
N GLN A 27 11.90 12.60 29.82
CA GLN A 27 13.32 12.93 29.63
C GLN A 27 13.79 12.56 28.22
N GLN A 28 14.40 13.51 27.52
CA GLN A 28 15.08 13.32 26.24
C GLN A 28 16.54 13.75 26.38
N ALA A 29 17.48 12.87 26.01
CA ALA A 29 18.74 13.14 25.31
C ALA A 29 19.69 11.93 25.43
N GLY A 30 19.57 11.02 24.47
CA GLY A 30 20.30 9.77 24.29
C GLY A 30 19.47 8.88 23.35
N PRO A 31 20.07 7.95 22.56
CA PRO A 31 19.26 6.97 21.83
C PRO A 31 18.35 6.27 22.84
N PRO A 32 17.05 6.12 22.55
CA PRO A 32 16.10 5.55 23.51
C PRO A 32 16.57 4.16 23.93
N GLU A 33 16.88 3.97 25.22
CA GLU A 33 17.50 2.75 25.72
C GLU A 33 16.51 1.59 25.93
N GLY A 34 15.20 1.88 25.88
CA GLY A 34 14.13 0.91 26.10
C GLY A 34 13.11 0.81 24.95
N PRO A 35 12.29 -0.25 24.94
CA PRO A 35 11.33 -0.53 23.86
C PRO A 35 10.19 0.50 23.79
N ALA A 36 9.72 0.99 24.93
CA ALA A 36 8.66 2.00 24.98
C ALA A 36 9.18 3.36 24.52
N GLU A 37 10.37 3.75 24.99
CA GLU A 37 11.07 4.96 24.61
C GLU A 37 11.41 4.96 23.12
N SER A 38 11.80 3.81 22.57
CA SER A 38 12.11 3.66 21.14
C SER A 38 10.90 3.93 20.26
N MET A 39 9.76 3.33 20.61
CA MET A 39 8.51 3.56 19.89
C MET A 39 8.00 5.00 20.08
N GLN A 40 8.10 5.55 21.29
CA GLN A 40 7.71 6.93 21.56
C GLN A 40 8.55 7.92 20.74
N TYR A 41 9.87 7.71 20.64
CA TYR A 41 10.78 8.52 19.84
C TYR A 41 10.42 8.46 18.35
N LEU A 42 10.15 7.26 17.81
CA LEU A 42 9.69 7.07 16.44
C LEU A 42 8.40 7.86 16.18
N MET A 43 7.39 7.72 17.04
CA MET A 43 6.10 8.41 16.88
C MET A 43 6.25 9.93 16.94
N GLN A 44 7.07 10.45 17.86
CA GLN A 44 7.33 11.88 17.97
C GLN A 44 8.07 12.43 16.76
N GLY A 45 9.13 11.76 16.29
CA GLY A 45 9.86 12.22 15.11
C GLY A 45 9.01 12.24 13.85
N VAL A 46 8.16 11.22 13.64
CA VAL A 46 7.19 11.22 12.53
C VAL A 46 6.18 12.37 12.68
N ALA A 47 5.70 12.62 13.91
CA ALA A 47 4.81 13.75 14.18
C ALA A 47 5.48 15.13 13.99
N ASP A 48 6.80 15.20 14.10
CA ASP A 48 7.61 16.40 13.83
C ASP A 48 8.13 16.46 12.38
N GLN A 49 7.68 15.54 11.51
CA GLN A 49 8.14 15.40 10.12
C GLN A 49 9.66 15.22 9.99
N LYS A 50 10.29 14.59 10.99
CA LYS A 50 11.70 14.20 11.02
C LYS A 50 11.82 12.74 10.65
N MET A 51 11.93 12.43 9.37
CA MET A 51 11.84 11.07 8.87
C MET A 51 13.14 10.27 9.07
N GLU A 52 14.25 10.93 9.42
CA GLU A 52 15.48 10.26 9.83
C GLU A 52 15.27 9.29 11.00
N VAL A 53 14.32 9.57 11.91
CA VAL A 53 14.04 8.68 13.06
C VAL A 53 13.56 7.30 12.62
N VAL A 54 12.91 7.21 11.44
CA VAL A 54 12.47 5.92 10.88
C VAL A 54 13.68 5.08 10.47
N TRP A 55 14.73 5.73 9.95
CA TRP A 55 15.98 5.05 9.63
C TRP A 55 16.73 4.62 10.90
N GLU A 56 16.84 5.55 11.86
CA GLU A 56 17.52 5.32 13.16
C GLU A 56 16.87 4.21 14.00
N PHE A 57 15.58 3.97 13.77
CA PHE A 57 14.80 2.92 14.41
C PHE A 57 15.18 1.51 13.92
N LEU A 58 15.72 1.39 12.70
CA LEU A 58 16.11 0.11 12.13
C LEU A 58 17.49 -0.36 12.66
N PRO A 59 17.67 -1.67 12.90
CA PRO A 59 18.99 -2.27 13.14
C PRO A 59 19.97 -1.99 11.99
N ALA A 60 21.27 -2.03 12.27
CA ALA A 60 22.30 -1.73 11.28
C ALA A 60 22.27 -2.74 10.11
N SER A 61 22.02 -4.02 10.37
CA SER A 61 21.82 -5.01 9.28
C SER A 61 20.64 -4.65 8.37
N TYR A 62 19.54 -4.15 8.93
CA TYR A 62 18.34 -3.83 8.17
C TYR A 62 18.56 -2.58 7.30
N GLN A 63 19.28 -1.59 7.84
CA GLN A 63 19.72 -0.43 7.08
C GLN A 63 20.64 -0.84 5.91
N SER A 64 21.56 -1.77 6.17
CA SER A 64 22.45 -2.32 5.13
C SER A 64 21.68 -3.07 4.05
N ASP A 65 20.68 -3.86 4.41
CA ASP A 65 19.84 -4.59 3.44
C ASP A 65 19.13 -3.61 2.50
N VAL A 66 18.50 -2.56 3.04
CA VAL A 66 17.76 -1.57 2.24
C VAL A 66 18.69 -0.80 1.30
N ASN A 67 19.83 -0.32 1.80
CA ASN A 67 20.82 0.34 0.96
C ASN A 67 21.36 -0.61 -0.12
N GLY A 68 21.65 -1.86 0.25
CA GLY A 68 22.11 -2.89 -0.66
C GLY A 68 21.13 -3.17 -1.79
N LEU A 69 19.83 -3.22 -1.51
CA LEU A 69 18.80 -3.36 -2.56
C LEU A 69 18.80 -2.19 -3.54
N ALA A 70 18.95 -0.95 -3.06
CA ALA A 70 19.03 0.23 -3.92
C ALA A 70 20.28 0.21 -4.80
N HIS A 71 21.43 -0.15 -4.25
CA HIS A 71 22.70 -0.26 -4.98
C HIS A 71 22.62 -1.35 -6.05
N GLN A 72 22.09 -2.52 -5.71
CA GLN A 72 21.92 -3.62 -6.65
C GLN A 72 20.95 -3.30 -7.78
N PHE A 73 19.86 -2.58 -7.48
CA PHE A 73 18.99 -2.05 -8.52
C PHE A 73 19.76 -1.09 -9.44
N ALA A 74 20.56 -0.19 -8.88
CA ALA A 74 21.36 0.77 -9.65
C ALA A 74 22.36 0.08 -10.59
N ASP A 75 22.93 -1.06 -10.19
CA ASP A 75 23.87 -1.83 -11.01
C ASP A 75 23.20 -2.54 -12.18
N LYS A 76 21.90 -2.83 -12.07
CA LYS A 76 21.15 -3.54 -13.13
C LYS A 76 20.53 -2.59 -14.16
N MET A 77 20.33 -1.33 -13.81
CA MET A 77 19.67 -0.34 -14.67
C MET A 77 20.64 0.27 -15.69
N ASP A 78 20.12 0.58 -16.88
CA ASP A 78 20.86 1.38 -17.86
C ASP A 78 20.94 2.86 -17.40
N PRO A 79 22.15 3.44 -17.30
CA PRO A 79 22.34 4.83 -16.87
C PRO A 79 21.57 5.86 -17.68
N GLU A 80 21.51 5.71 -19.00
CA GLU A 80 20.86 6.69 -19.87
C GLU A 80 19.35 6.63 -19.67
N ILE A 81 18.77 5.43 -19.61
CA ILE A 81 17.33 5.27 -19.37
C ILE A 81 16.94 5.87 -18.01
N TYR A 82 17.70 5.55 -16.97
CA TYR A 82 17.38 6.00 -15.61
C TYR A 82 17.54 7.52 -15.46
N ASN A 83 18.66 8.07 -15.94
CA ASN A 83 18.91 9.50 -15.83
C ASN A 83 17.93 10.32 -16.68
N GLU A 84 17.58 9.84 -17.88
CA GLU A 84 16.61 10.51 -18.76
C GLU A 84 15.21 10.52 -18.12
N MET A 85 14.80 9.42 -17.48
CA MET A 85 13.54 9.36 -16.74
C MET A 85 13.46 10.45 -15.65
N PHE A 86 14.54 10.66 -14.89
CA PHE A 86 14.57 11.70 -13.86
C PHE A 86 14.71 13.11 -14.45
N ALA A 87 15.44 13.29 -15.55
CA ALA A 87 15.48 14.57 -16.26
C ALA A 87 14.08 14.98 -16.74
N ILE A 88 13.30 14.03 -17.27
CA ILE A 88 11.89 14.22 -17.62
C ILE A 88 11.07 14.57 -16.36
N ALA A 89 11.21 13.84 -15.26
CA ALA A 89 10.49 14.12 -14.02
C ALA A 89 10.78 15.53 -13.47
N GLN A 90 12.03 15.99 -13.54
CA GLN A 90 12.44 17.34 -13.15
C GLN A 90 11.79 18.40 -14.06
N ARG A 91 11.78 18.18 -15.37
CA ARG A 91 11.09 19.07 -16.32
C ARG A 91 9.59 19.11 -16.08
N VAL A 92 8.95 17.97 -15.80
CA VAL A 92 7.52 17.89 -15.46
C VAL A 92 7.25 18.69 -14.19
N ALA A 93 8.01 18.45 -13.11
CA ALA A 93 7.85 19.19 -11.85
C ALA A 93 7.97 20.70 -12.07
N LYS A 94 9.01 21.13 -12.81
CA LYS A 94 9.21 22.53 -13.17
C LYS A 94 8.07 23.10 -14.03
N LEU A 95 7.59 22.35 -15.02
CA LEU A 95 6.47 22.77 -15.85
C LEU A 95 5.20 22.98 -15.02
N LEU A 96 4.92 22.08 -14.07
CA LEU A 96 3.78 22.21 -13.16
C LEU A 96 3.90 23.46 -12.28
N GLN A 97 5.11 23.76 -11.77
CA GLN A 97 5.38 24.99 -11.02
C GLN A 97 5.19 26.24 -11.90
N ASP A 98 5.88 26.29 -13.06
CA ASP A 98 5.93 27.46 -13.93
C ASP A 98 4.59 27.76 -14.61
N LYS A 99 3.77 26.74 -14.90
CA LYS A 99 2.48 26.85 -15.61
C LYS A 99 1.28 26.64 -14.71
N LYS A 100 1.45 26.68 -13.37
CA LYS A 100 0.37 26.51 -12.39
C LYS A 100 -0.89 27.29 -12.76
N GLU A 101 -0.76 28.59 -13.06
CA GLU A 101 -1.92 29.44 -13.38
C GLU A 101 -2.68 28.97 -14.62
N TYR A 102 -1.96 28.48 -15.65
CA TYR A 102 -2.59 27.99 -16.88
C TYR A 102 -3.29 26.66 -16.63
N ILE A 103 -2.65 25.79 -15.85
CA ILE A 103 -3.18 24.48 -15.46
C ILE A 103 -4.46 24.65 -14.63
N LEU A 104 -4.45 25.49 -13.60
CA LEU A 104 -5.61 25.70 -12.72
C LEU A 104 -6.82 26.30 -13.45
N LYS A 105 -6.60 27.04 -14.54
CA LYS A 105 -7.66 27.58 -15.40
C LYS A 105 -8.12 26.62 -16.50
N ASN A 106 -7.52 25.44 -16.59
CA ASN A 106 -7.89 24.48 -17.62
C ASN A 106 -9.29 23.91 -17.33
N LYS A 107 -10.19 24.05 -18.30
CA LYS A 107 -11.58 23.56 -18.22
C LYS A 107 -11.72 22.05 -18.00
N MET A 108 -10.66 21.28 -18.24
CA MET A 108 -10.62 19.85 -17.93
C MET A 108 -10.62 19.57 -16.42
N LEU A 109 -10.11 20.51 -15.61
CA LEU A 109 -10.12 20.39 -14.15
C LEU A 109 -11.47 20.79 -13.54
N GLU A 110 -12.31 21.50 -14.30
CA GLU A 110 -13.68 21.81 -13.90
C GLU A 110 -14.48 20.51 -13.83
N SER A 111 -14.90 20.14 -12.63
CA SER A 111 -15.85 19.05 -12.43
C SER A 111 -16.98 19.52 -11.54
N PRO A 112 -18.19 18.92 -11.63
CA PRO A 112 -19.29 19.25 -10.73
C PRO A 112 -18.98 19.06 -9.23
N LYS A 113 -17.87 18.38 -8.89
CA LYS A 113 -17.50 17.99 -7.52
C LYS A 113 -16.20 18.63 -7.01
N THR A 114 -15.46 19.36 -7.86
CA THR A 114 -14.16 19.94 -7.50
C THR A 114 -14.00 21.27 -8.20
N SER A 115 -13.84 22.36 -7.44
CA SER A 115 -13.58 23.69 -8.01
C SER A 115 -12.08 23.94 -8.24
N PRO A 116 -11.69 24.81 -9.18
CA PRO A 116 -10.28 25.23 -9.34
C PRO A 116 -9.65 25.75 -8.05
N GLU A 117 -10.42 26.46 -7.22
CA GLU A 117 -9.95 26.96 -5.91
C GLU A 117 -9.70 25.82 -4.92
N GLU A 118 -10.48 24.75 -4.98
CA GLU A 118 -10.24 23.55 -4.17
C GLU A 118 -8.99 22.80 -4.63
N VAL A 119 -8.78 22.68 -5.94
CA VAL A 119 -7.54 22.09 -6.50
C VAL A 119 -6.32 22.92 -6.10
N ALA A 120 -6.42 24.25 -6.18
CA ALA A 120 -5.33 25.16 -5.86
C ALA A 120 -4.79 25.00 -4.43
N LYS A 121 -5.63 24.61 -3.46
CA LYS A 121 -5.22 24.38 -2.07
C LYS A 121 -4.18 23.26 -1.94
N TYR A 122 -4.32 22.21 -2.74
CA TYR A 122 -3.46 21.02 -2.66
C TYR A 122 -2.38 21.01 -3.75
N TYR A 123 -2.43 21.96 -4.68
CA TYR A 123 -1.58 21.99 -5.86
C TYR A 123 -0.10 22.10 -5.49
N ASP A 124 0.28 23.13 -4.73
CA ASP A 124 1.68 23.40 -4.45
C ASP A 124 2.34 22.27 -3.64
N PRO A 125 1.76 21.79 -2.51
CA PRO A 125 2.35 20.67 -1.78
C PRO A 125 2.43 19.39 -2.63
N GLY A 126 1.44 19.15 -3.51
CA GLY A 126 1.45 17.99 -4.40
C GLY A 126 2.57 18.07 -5.45
N VAL A 127 2.80 19.25 -6.01
CA VAL A 127 3.89 19.48 -6.96
C VAL A 127 5.25 19.47 -6.27
N ASP A 128 5.35 19.98 -5.04
CA ASP A 128 6.58 20.00 -4.25
C ASP A 128 7.04 18.59 -3.84
N ILE A 129 6.11 17.66 -3.58
CA ILE A 129 6.46 16.23 -3.39
C ILE A 129 7.13 15.67 -4.64
N LEU A 130 6.56 15.91 -5.82
CA LEU A 130 7.14 15.46 -7.09
C LEU A 130 8.50 16.11 -7.33
N ALA A 131 8.61 17.43 -7.12
CA ALA A 131 9.86 18.17 -7.27
C ALA A 131 10.94 17.65 -6.30
N THR A 132 10.58 17.38 -5.04
CA THR A 132 11.49 16.85 -4.03
C THR A 132 12.02 15.49 -4.45
N LEU A 133 11.17 14.57 -4.91
CA LEU A 133 11.57 13.26 -5.41
C LEU A 133 12.47 13.37 -6.65
N ALA A 134 12.07 14.18 -7.63
CA ALA A 134 12.79 14.36 -8.89
C ALA A 134 14.19 14.96 -8.71
N ASN A 135 14.42 15.71 -7.62
CA ASN A 135 15.70 16.34 -7.29
C ASN A 135 16.45 15.65 -6.15
N SER A 136 15.94 14.52 -5.64
CA SER A 136 16.49 13.81 -4.47
C SER A 136 17.80 13.07 -4.75
N ASP A 137 18.30 12.36 -3.74
CA ASP A 137 19.40 11.39 -3.88
C ASP A 137 19.05 10.18 -4.76
N LEU A 138 17.80 10.04 -5.22
CA LEU A 138 17.39 9.06 -6.22
C LEU A 138 17.56 9.56 -7.67
N SER A 139 17.83 10.86 -7.87
CA SER A 139 17.66 11.53 -9.18
C SER A 139 18.59 11.08 -10.31
N THR A 140 19.64 10.32 -10.00
CA THR A 140 20.59 9.83 -11.00
C THR A 140 21.08 8.47 -10.59
N ILE A 141 21.51 7.67 -11.56
CA ILE A 141 22.05 6.34 -11.30
C ILE A 141 23.31 6.40 -10.41
N GLU A 142 24.12 7.44 -10.56
CA GLU A 142 25.36 7.63 -9.79
C GLU A 142 25.05 7.86 -8.31
N LYS A 143 24.07 8.73 -8.00
CA LYS A 143 23.62 8.91 -6.62
C LYS A 143 22.98 7.65 -6.05
N LEU A 144 22.23 6.90 -6.88
CA LEU A 144 21.59 5.66 -6.44
C LEU A 144 22.59 4.56 -6.10
N LYS A 145 23.72 4.48 -6.81
CA LYS A 145 24.83 3.55 -6.49
C LYS A 145 25.47 3.81 -5.13
N THR A 146 25.38 5.02 -4.63
CA THR A 146 25.84 5.42 -3.29
C THR A 146 24.67 5.83 -2.41
N PHE A 147 23.47 5.29 -2.68
CA PHE A 147 22.27 5.67 -1.94
C PHE A 147 22.45 5.40 -0.45
N ASP A 148 22.02 6.36 0.36
CA ASP A 148 21.97 6.25 1.81
C ASP A 148 20.56 6.62 2.28
N GLY A 149 19.84 5.63 2.80
CA GLY A 149 18.46 5.80 3.26
C GLY A 149 18.31 6.81 4.40
N GLY A 150 19.32 6.91 5.28
CA GLY A 150 19.32 7.88 6.38
C GLY A 150 19.41 9.31 5.88
N LYS A 151 20.35 9.57 4.97
CA LYS A 151 20.51 10.87 4.30
C LYS A 151 19.25 11.22 3.50
N PHE A 152 18.72 10.29 2.72
CA PHE A 152 17.49 10.50 1.96
C PHE A 152 16.32 10.85 2.88
N LEU A 153 16.11 10.10 3.97
CA LEU A 153 15.01 10.36 4.90
C LEU A 153 15.19 11.67 5.66
N SER A 154 16.41 12.01 6.10
CA SER A 154 16.70 13.29 6.77
C SER A 154 16.47 14.53 5.89
N THR A 155 16.53 14.36 4.56
CA THR A 155 16.41 15.45 3.58
C THR A 155 15.07 15.37 2.84
N SER A 156 15.04 14.62 1.73
CA SER A 156 13.86 14.45 0.88
C SER A 156 12.68 13.84 1.63
N GLY A 157 12.91 12.83 2.48
CA GLY A 157 11.85 12.20 3.28
C GLY A 157 11.16 13.19 4.22
N SER A 158 11.94 13.96 4.99
CA SER A 158 11.43 15.00 5.89
C SER A 158 10.72 16.12 5.16
N GLN A 159 11.18 16.53 3.97
CA GLN A 159 10.46 17.50 3.15
C GLN A 159 9.12 16.95 2.65
N ILE A 160 9.10 15.73 2.11
CA ILE A 160 7.86 15.06 1.66
C ILE A 160 6.87 14.93 2.82
N ALA A 161 7.34 14.59 4.02
CA ALA A 161 6.49 14.51 5.22
C ALA A 161 5.86 15.85 5.58
N LYS A 162 6.57 16.98 5.41
CA LYS A 162 6.02 18.33 5.62
C LYS A 162 4.95 18.67 4.60
N ASP A 163 5.17 18.33 3.34
CA ASP A 163 4.18 18.58 2.28
C ASP A 163 2.92 17.74 2.50
N PHE A 164 3.07 16.47 2.90
CA PHE A 164 1.94 15.62 3.31
C PHE A 164 1.21 16.16 4.55
N ALA A 165 1.94 16.64 5.56
CA ALA A 165 1.33 17.25 6.74
C ALA A 165 0.53 18.50 6.37
N THR A 166 1.03 19.31 5.42
CA THR A 166 0.33 20.47 4.87
C THR A 166 -0.96 20.04 4.18
N ILE A 167 -0.92 19.04 3.29
CA ILE A 167 -2.11 18.48 2.64
C ILE A 167 -3.12 17.97 3.67
N SER A 168 -2.65 17.24 4.68
CA SER A 168 -3.50 16.68 5.74
C SER A 168 -4.20 17.78 6.54
N GLY A 169 -3.50 18.87 6.88
CA GLY A 169 -4.05 20.01 7.59
C GLY A 169 -5.10 20.81 6.80
N LEU A 170 -5.07 20.72 5.46
CA LEU A 170 -6.05 21.35 4.58
C LEU A 170 -7.33 20.53 4.41
N MET A 171 -7.30 19.23 4.74
CA MET A 171 -8.48 18.38 4.63
C MET A 171 -9.50 18.68 5.73
N PRO A 172 -10.82 18.60 5.43
CA PRO A 172 -11.86 18.76 6.44
C PRO A 172 -11.66 17.77 7.59
N GLN A 173 -11.46 18.29 8.80
CA GLN A 173 -11.39 17.49 10.01
C GLN A 173 -12.77 17.35 10.64
N LYS A 174 -13.03 16.23 11.31
CA LYS A 174 -14.21 16.11 12.15
C LYS A 174 -14.04 16.98 13.38
N GLU A 175 -15.07 17.73 13.73
CA GLU A 175 -15.05 18.57 14.93
C GLU A 175 -14.77 17.71 16.17
N GLY A 176 -13.77 18.10 16.96
CA GLY A 176 -13.32 17.37 18.14
C GLY A 176 -12.39 16.17 17.88
N ASP A 177 -12.04 15.85 16.62
CA ASP A 177 -11.08 14.80 16.29
C ASP A 177 -9.73 15.42 15.86
N PRO A 178 -8.65 15.26 16.64
CA PRO A 178 -7.35 15.79 16.28
C PRO A 178 -6.85 15.20 14.95
N GLY A 179 -6.17 16.03 14.15
CA GLY A 179 -5.50 15.55 12.94
C GLY A 179 -4.43 14.50 13.27
N PHE A 180 -4.03 13.71 12.27
CA PHE A 180 -3.07 12.61 12.43
C PHE A 180 -1.80 13.01 13.19
N THR A 181 -1.18 14.14 12.82
CA THR A 181 0.02 14.65 13.47
C THR A 181 -0.20 14.95 14.95
N GLU A 182 -1.32 15.56 15.31
CA GLU A 182 -1.64 15.89 16.70
C GLU A 182 -1.95 14.64 17.52
N LYS A 183 -2.60 13.62 16.92
CA LYS A 183 -2.79 12.31 17.54
C LYS A 183 -1.45 11.64 17.88
N LEU A 184 -0.49 11.68 16.97
CA LEU A 184 0.84 11.10 17.24
C LEU A 184 1.60 11.86 18.33
N LYS A 185 1.54 13.19 18.38
CA LYS A 185 2.16 13.98 19.46
C LYS A 185 1.57 13.65 20.83
N GLN A 186 0.28 13.39 20.87
CA GLN A 186 -0.46 13.03 22.09
C GLN A 186 -0.41 11.53 22.40
N ALA A 187 0.22 10.73 21.54
CA ALA A 187 0.34 9.31 21.75
C ALA A 187 1.25 9.02 22.95
N LYS A 188 0.84 8.06 23.77
CA LYS A 188 1.58 7.60 24.93
C LYS A 188 1.96 6.15 24.76
N VAL A 189 3.25 5.86 24.91
CA VAL A 189 3.77 4.49 24.96
C VAL A 189 4.19 4.16 26.39
N THR A 190 3.77 3.00 26.88
CA THR A 190 4.14 2.49 28.21
C THR A 190 4.62 1.06 28.12
N LEU A 191 5.64 0.71 28.90
CA LEU A 191 6.07 -0.68 29.05
C LEU A 191 5.04 -1.47 29.86
N VAL A 192 4.61 -2.63 29.35
CA VAL A 192 3.71 -3.56 30.05
C VAL A 192 4.53 -4.66 30.74
N SER A 193 5.44 -5.28 29.99
CA SER A 193 6.36 -6.31 30.50
C SER A 193 7.66 -6.32 29.70
N ALA A 194 8.75 -6.77 30.32
CA ALA A 194 10.04 -6.97 29.67
C ALA A 194 10.72 -8.22 30.22
N GLU A 195 11.13 -9.11 29.32
CA GLU A 195 11.83 -10.37 29.63
C GLU A 195 12.96 -10.57 28.62
N GLY A 196 14.20 -10.37 29.06
CA GLY A 196 15.38 -10.50 28.20
C GLY A 196 15.31 -9.59 26.98
N ASP A 197 15.37 -10.18 25.79
CA ASP A 197 15.34 -9.48 24.49
C ASP A 197 13.92 -9.33 23.92
N GLN A 198 12.90 -9.46 24.76
CA GLN A 198 11.49 -9.28 24.39
C GLN A 198 10.79 -8.36 25.38
N ALA A 199 9.89 -7.52 24.89
CA ALA A 199 9.06 -6.66 25.72
C ALA A 199 7.70 -6.43 25.11
N THR A 200 6.66 -6.32 25.93
CA THR A 200 5.34 -5.88 25.49
C THR A 200 5.19 -4.41 25.86
N ILE A 201 4.89 -3.58 24.87
CA ILE A 201 4.56 -2.17 25.06
C ILE A 201 3.08 -1.95 24.79
N LYS A 202 2.51 -0.96 25.44
CA LYS A 202 1.14 -0.49 25.22
C LYS A 202 1.21 0.90 24.60
N ILE A 203 0.45 1.11 23.54
CA ILE A 203 0.40 2.35 22.76
C ILE A 203 -1.02 2.91 22.82
N GLU A 204 -1.14 4.14 23.29
CA GLU A 204 -2.39 4.86 23.48
C GLU A 204 -2.38 6.10 22.58
N VAL A 205 -3.24 6.11 21.55
CA VAL A 205 -3.39 7.25 20.63
C VAL A 205 -4.80 7.84 20.79
N PRO A 206 -4.97 9.16 20.95
CA PRO A 206 -6.29 9.76 21.12
C PRO A 206 -7.25 9.42 19.98
N GLY A 207 -8.46 8.98 20.34
CA GLY A 207 -9.48 8.59 19.36
C GLY A 207 -9.21 7.26 18.66
N GLU A 208 -8.17 6.52 19.05
CA GLU A 208 -7.92 5.15 18.60
C GLU A 208 -8.05 4.15 19.75
N THR A 209 -8.21 2.88 19.38
CA THR A 209 -8.12 1.77 20.34
C THR A 209 -6.68 1.59 20.81
N THR A 210 -6.50 1.48 22.13
CA THR A 210 -5.24 1.07 22.74
C THR A 210 -4.75 -0.24 22.16
N LYS A 211 -3.45 -0.33 21.89
CA LYS A 211 -2.79 -1.48 21.26
C LYS A 211 -1.64 -1.95 22.13
N GLU A 212 -1.53 -3.25 22.32
CA GLU A 212 -0.30 -3.86 22.83
C GLU A 212 0.51 -4.39 21.65
N GLU A 213 1.80 -4.05 21.62
CA GLU A 213 2.74 -4.49 20.60
C GLU A 213 3.90 -5.21 21.27
N VAL A 214 4.27 -6.37 20.73
CA VAL A 214 5.44 -7.11 21.19
C VAL A 214 6.66 -6.59 20.45
N MET A 215 7.60 -6.03 21.19
CA MET A 215 8.90 -5.59 20.74
C MET A 215 9.93 -6.70 20.99
N VAL A 216 10.87 -6.85 20.07
CA VAL A 216 12.03 -7.73 20.21
C VAL A 216 13.30 -6.94 19.94
N LYS A 217 14.36 -7.29 20.65
CA LYS A 217 15.67 -6.71 20.44
C LYS A 217 16.36 -7.42 19.28
N VAL A 218 16.71 -6.66 18.25
CA VAL A 218 17.55 -7.12 17.14
C VAL A 218 18.77 -6.22 17.12
N GLU A 219 19.94 -6.82 17.31
CA GLU A 219 21.19 -6.08 17.58
C GLU A 219 21.04 -5.18 18.82
N ASP A 220 21.18 -3.87 18.65
CA ASP A 220 21.03 -2.86 19.68
C ASP A 220 19.67 -2.12 19.61
N LYS A 221 18.75 -2.54 18.73
CA LYS A 221 17.47 -1.85 18.49
C LYS A 221 16.26 -2.68 18.91
N TRP A 222 15.27 -1.99 19.48
CA TRP A 222 13.95 -2.55 19.74
C TRP A 222 13.05 -2.35 18.53
N ILE A 223 12.61 -3.45 17.92
CA ILE A 223 11.71 -3.42 16.76
C ILE A 223 10.44 -4.26 17.01
N PRO A 224 9.32 -3.95 16.36
CA PRO A 224 8.12 -4.78 16.42
C PRO A 224 8.42 -6.21 15.98
N GLN A 225 7.94 -7.20 16.74
CA GLN A 225 8.18 -8.61 16.47
C GLN A 225 7.68 -9.02 15.09
N THR A 226 6.59 -8.41 14.65
CA THR A 226 6.02 -8.60 13.31
C THR A 226 6.97 -8.14 12.21
N LEU A 227 7.67 -7.02 12.41
CA LEU A 227 8.71 -6.55 11.49
C LEU A 227 9.91 -7.50 11.49
N ALA A 228 10.42 -7.85 12.68
CA ALA A 228 11.57 -8.75 12.81
C ALA A 228 11.35 -10.11 12.15
N LYS A 229 10.18 -10.73 12.37
CA LYS A 229 9.82 -12.04 11.80
C LYS A 229 9.74 -12.01 10.27
N ASN A 230 9.22 -10.92 9.71
CA ASN A 230 8.95 -10.82 8.27
C ASN A 230 10.10 -10.21 7.48
N TRP A 231 11.08 -9.58 8.15
CA TRP A 231 12.16 -8.83 7.49
C TRP A 231 12.90 -9.68 6.46
N LYS A 232 13.45 -10.83 6.89
CA LYS A 232 14.24 -11.71 6.03
C LYS A 232 13.49 -12.13 4.77
N SER A 233 12.25 -12.60 4.92
CA SER A 233 11.40 -13.01 3.80
C SER A 233 11.14 -11.86 2.82
N LYS A 234 10.90 -10.65 3.33
CA LYS A 234 10.69 -9.46 2.50
C LYS A 234 11.96 -9.05 1.74
N ILE A 235 13.12 -9.08 2.38
CA ILE A 235 14.41 -8.80 1.73
C ILE A 235 14.73 -9.87 0.67
N GLU A 236 14.52 -11.16 0.97
CA GLU A 236 14.72 -12.24 0.00
C GLU A 236 13.77 -12.10 -1.20
N SER A 237 12.50 -11.75 -0.99
CA SER A 237 11.54 -11.49 -2.06
C SER A 237 11.92 -10.28 -2.93
N ALA A 238 12.38 -9.20 -2.29
CA ALA A 238 12.89 -8.03 -3.00
C ALA A 238 14.13 -8.38 -3.85
N GLN A 239 15.07 -9.15 -3.27
CA GLN A 239 16.25 -9.64 -3.96
C GLN A 239 15.88 -10.51 -5.17
N GLN A 240 14.98 -11.48 -4.99
CA GLN A 240 14.49 -12.31 -6.10
C GLN A 240 13.84 -11.49 -7.21
N SER A 241 13.15 -10.39 -6.87
CA SER A 241 12.57 -9.47 -7.85
C SER A 241 13.65 -8.71 -8.62
N LEU A 242 14.73 -8.30 -7.94
CA LEU A 242 15.91 -7.70 -8.59
C LEU A 242 16.67 -8.72 -9.46
N ASP A 243 16.73 -9.98 -9.07
CA ASP A 243 17.41 -11.02 -9.85
C ASP A 243 16.65 -11.36 -11.14
N LYS A 244 15.31 -11.22 -11.13
CA LYS A 244 14.48 -11.30 -12.34
C LYS A 244 14.69 -10.11 -13.27
N LEU A 245 15.15 -8.97 -12.76
CA LEU A 245 15.51 -7.82 -13.57
C LEU A 245 16.87 -8.07 -14.25
N LYS A 246 16.81 -8.51 -15.50
CA LYS A 246 18.00 -8.79 -16.31
C LYS A 246 18.45 -7.54 -17.06
N PRO A 247 19.72 -7.10 -16.92
CA PRO A 247 20.24 -5.95 -17.66
C PRO A 247 20.07 -6.07 -19.17
N GLU A 248 20.10 -7.30 -19.70
CA GLU A 248 19.91 -7.58 -21.13
C GLU A 248 18.49 -7.24 -21.59
N ASP A 249 17.48 -7.48 -20.76
CA ASP A 249 16.08 -7.17 -21.07
C ASP A 249 15.84 -5.66 -21.13
N ILE A 250 16.53 -4.89 -20.27
CA ILE A 250 16.50 -3.43 -20.27
C ILE A 250 17.22 -2.90 -21.51
N THR A 251 18.42 -3.41 -21.78
CA THR A 251 19.25 -2.98 -22.90
C THR A 251 18.57 -3.25 -24.24
N SER A 252 17.91 -4.40 -24.40
CA SER A 252 17.18 -4.75 -25.63
C SER A 252 16.00 -3.80 -25.93
N LYS A 253 15.46 -3.14 -24.91
CA LYS A 253 14.37 -2.16 -25.03
C LYS A 253 14.85 -0.71 -25.00
N LYS A 254 16.16 -0.49 -24.92
CA LYS A 254 16.75 0.85 -24.76
C LYS A 254 16.33 1.80 -25.87
N ASP A 255 16.49 1.41 -27.12
CA ASP A 255 16.14 2.26 -28.26
C ASP A 255 14.65 2.63 -28.26
N GLN A 256 13.77 1.68 -27.91
CA GLN A 256 12.34 1.92 -27.77
C GLN A 256 12.05 2.89 -26.61
N ALA A 257 12.67 2.70 -25.45
CA ALA A 257 12.52 3.58 -24.30
C ALA A 257 12.99 5.00 -24.62
N MET A 258 14.17 5.14 -25.23
CA MET A 258 14.74 6.43 -25.63
C MET A 258 13.91 7.13 -26.71
N ALA A 259 13.32 6.38 -27.66
CA ALA A 259 12.38 6.94 -28.62
C ALA A 259 11.12 7.49 -27.91
N GLY A 260 10.60 6.77 -26.92
CA GLY A 260 9.51 7.23 -26.06
C GLY A 260 9.87 8.50 -25.29
N PHE A 261 11.05 8.54 -24.67
CA PHE A 261 11.57 9.73 -23.98
C PHE A 261 11.73 10.92 -24.91
N LYS A 262 12.24 10.73 -26.13
CA LYS A 262 12.31 11.78 -27.13
C LYS A 262 10.93 12.35 -27.47
N GLN A 263 9.92 11.50 -27.61
CA GLN A 263 8.55 11.95 -27.86
C GLN A 263 8.00 12.74 -26.66
N LEU A 264 8.17 12.23 -25.43
CA LEU A 264 7.76 12.92 -24.22
C LEU A 264 8.45 14.28 -24.07
N ASN A 265 9.76 14.35 -24.34
CA ASN A 265 10.53 15.59 -24.32
C ASN A 265 10.06 16.60 -25.35
N ALA A 266 9.64 16.14 -26.54
CA ALA A 266 9.06 17.01 -27.55
C ALA A 266 7.70 17.57 -27.10
N THR A 267 6.85 16.74 -26.49
CA THR A 267 5.58 17.18 -25.89
C THR A 267 5.80 18.17 -24.75
N LEU A 268 6.75 17.89 -23.84
CA LEU A 268 7.10 18.81 -22.77
C LEU A 268 7.61 20.14 -23.32
N ALA A 269 8.47 20.11 -24.34
CA ALA A 269 8.96 21.32 -24.98
C ALA A 269 7.82 22.15 -25.60
N GLN A 270 6.78 21.52 -26.17
CA GLN A 270 5.59 22.25 -26.67
C GLN A 270 4.84 22.96 -25.54
N LEU A 271 4.65 22.29 -24.39
CA LEU A 271 3.97 22.86 -23.23
C LEU A 271 4.79 23.97 -22.56
N GLU A 272 6.10 23.78 -22.43
CA GLU A 272 7.02 24.76 -21.87
C GLU A 272 7.03 26.05 -22.72
N ASN A 273 7.13 25.90 -24.05
CA ASN A 273 7.22 27.01 -25.00
C ASN A 273 5.89 27.72 -25.27
N ALA A 274 4.76 27.19 -24.80
CA ALA A 274 3.48 27.85 -24.94
C ALA A 274 3.51 29.23 -24.27
N LYS A 275 3.30 30.28 -25.07
CA LYS A 275 3.41 31.69 -24.63
C LYS A 275 2.10 32.23 -24.08
N THR A 276 1.00 31.54 -24.34
CA THR A 276 -0.34 31.96 -23.93
C THR A 276 -1.07 30.82 -23.24
N GLU A 277 -2.01 31.18 -22.37
CA GLU A 277 -2.89 30.23 -21.67
C GLU A 277 -3.68 29.36 -22.66
N LYS A 278 -4.19 29.95 -23.74
CA LYS A 278 -4.95 29.23 -24.78
C LYS A 278 -4.10 28.17 -25.46
N GLU A 279 -2.90 28.54 -25.90
CA GLU A 279 -1.95 27.62 -26.55
C GLU A 279 -1.58 26.48 -25.60
N PHE A 280 -1.27 26.78 -24.34
CA PHE A 280 -0.96 25.77 -23.34
C PHE A 280 -2.14 24.81 -23.12
N ASN A 281 -3.34 25.34 -22.91
CA ASN A 281 -4.52 24.52 -22.61
C ASN A 281 -4.95 23.65 -23.79
N GLU A 282 -4.84 24.13 -25.02
CA GLU A 282 -5.09 23.31 -26.21
C GLU A 282 -4.10 22.14 -26.29
N GLN A 283 -2.80 22.41 -26.14
CA GLN A 283 -1.77 21.36 -26.15
C GLN A 283 -1.95 20.38 -25.00
N PHE A 284 -2.11 20.88 -23.76
CA PHE A 284 -2.30 20.05 -22.57
C PHE A 284 -3.53 19.15 -22.71
N THR A 285 -4.66 19.71 -23.13
CA THR A 285 -5.91 18.94 -23.30
C THR A 285 -5.76 17.84 -24.33
N ASN A 286 -5.08 18.11 -25.46
CA ASN A 286 -4.86 17.11 -26.51
C ASN A 286 -4.02 15.92 -26.01
N GLN A 287 -3.07 16.17 -25.11
CA GLN A 287 -2.21 15.13 -24.54
C GLN A 287 -2.90 14.33 -23.43
N VAL A 288 -3.71 15.00 -22.59
CA VAL A 288 -4.36 14.36 -21.43
C VAL A 288 -5.71 13.72 -21.79
N ARG A 289 -6.35 14.12 -22.89
CA ARG A 289 -7.67 13.59 -23.30
C ARG A 289 -7.69 12.07 -23.51
N PRO A 290 -6.72 11.44 -24.21
CA PRO A 290 -6.67 9.98 -24.31
C PRO A 290 -6.59 9.29 -22.94
N LEU A 291 -5.76 9.83 -22.03
CA LEU A 291 -5.63 9.32 -20.66
C LEU A 291 -6.92 9.48 -19.86
N ALA A 292 -7.58 10.62 -19.96
CA ALA A 292 -8.86 10.87 -19.28
C ALA A 292 -9.98 9.97 -19.79
N GLN A 293 -9.99 9.62 -21.08
CA GLN A 293 -10.94 8.66 -21.64
C GLN A 293 -10.67 7.23 -21.16
N MET A 294 -9.41 6.90 -20.87
CA MET A 294 -9.01 5.62 -20.28
C MET A 294 -9.07 5.62 -18.74
N ALA A 295 -9.25 6.77 -18.10
CA ALA A 295 -9.21 6.89 -16.64
C ALA A 295 -10.22 5.97 -15.91
N PRO A 296 -11.48 5.80 -16.35
CA PRO A 296 -12.39 4.85 -15.71
C PRO A 296 -11.89 3.40 -15.76
N MET A 297 -11.28 3.00 -16.87
CA MET A 297 -10.70 1.66 -17.04
C MET A 297 -9.44 1.49 -16.20
N LEU A 298 -8.55 2.49 -16.18
CA LEU A 298 -7.35 2.48 -15.35
C LEU A 298 -7.67 2.52 -13.85
N LEU A 299 -8.73 3.25 -13.45
CA LEU A 299 -9.21 3.23 -12.06
C LEU A 299 -9.81 1.88 -11.69
N MET A 300 -10.51 1.21 -12.58
CA MET A 300 -10.98 -0.17 -12.36
C MET A 300 -9.82 -1.16 -12.26
N LEU A 301 -8.83 -1.07 -13.15
CA LEU A 301 -7.66 -1.94 -13.14
C LEU A 301 -6.75 -1.67 -11.94
N GLY A 302 -6.58 -0.40 -11.58
CA GLY A 302 -5.85 0.02 -10.39
C GLY A 302 -6.59 -0.36 -9.10
N ALA A 303 -7.92 -0.26 -9.07
CA ALA A 303 -8.72 -0.77 -7.95
C ALA A 303 -8.63 -2.30 -7.85
N ALA A 304 -8.61 -3.01 -8.98
CA ALA A 304 -8.38 -4.46 -9.00
C ALA A 304 -6.98 -4.81 -8.49
N ALA A 305 -5.93 -4.14 -8.96
CA ALA A 305 -4.55 -4.35 -8.50
C ALA A 305 -4.33 -3.97 -7.01
N VAL A 306 -4.99 -2.92 -6.52
CA VAL A 306 -5.01 -2.53 -5.09
C VAL A 306 -5.83 -3.52 -4.27
N MET A 307 -6.87 -4.13 -4.83
CA MET A 307 -7.57 -5.24 -4.17
C MET A 307 -6.71 -6.51 -4.17
N GLU A 308 -5.94 -6.78 -5.23
CA GLU A 308 -5.07 -7.94 -5.34
C GLU A 308 -3.84 -7.85 -4.40
N GLN A 309 -3.15 -6.70 -4.38
CA GLN A 309 -2.04 -6.44 -3.43
C GLN A 309 -2.53 -6.18 -2.00
N GLY A 310 -3.71 -5.56 -1.86
CA GLY A 310 -4.35 -5.33 -0.56
C GLY A 310 -4.86 -6.61 0.11
N PHE A 311 -5.12 -7.67 -0.67
CA PHE A 311 -5.44 -9.00 -0.13
C PHE A 311 -4.19 -9.81 0.20
N SER A 312 -3.09 -9.73 -0.55
CA SER A 312 -1.90 -10.55 -0.25
C SER A 312 -1.17 -10.11 1.02
N ASP A 313 -1.00 -8.80 1.24
CA ASP A 313 -0.24 -8.30 2.39
C ASP A 313 -1.09 -8.17 3.67
N ALA A 314 -2.41 -7.92 3.54
CA ALA A 314 -3.31 -7.92 4.69
C ALA A 314 -3.70 -9.33 5.15
N ALA A 315 -3.77 -10.32 4.25
CA ALA A 315 -4.03 -11.72 4.62
C ALA A 315 -2.78 -12.40 5.21
N ALA A 316 -1.57 -12.05 4.77
CA ALA A 316 -0.34 -12.58 5.35
C ALA A 316 0.00 -11.97 6.72
N ALA A 317 -0.37 -10.71 6.97
CA ALA A 317 -0.18 -10.03 8.26
C ALA A 317 -1.32 -10.28 9.27
N ARG A 318 -2.52 -10.64 8.81
CA ARG A 318 -3.63 -11.11 9.66
C ARG A 318 -3.72 -12.63 9.66
N GLY A 319 -2.82 -13.24 10.43
CA GLY A 319 -3.17 -14.50 11.07
C GLY A 319 -4.33 -14.28 12.04
N GLY A 320 -5.56 -14.35 11.54
CA GLY A 320 -6.79 -14.26 12.32
C GLY A 320 -7.17 -12.84 12.77
N VAL A 321 -8.43 -12.70 13.17
CA VAL A 321 -9.10 -11.51 13.74
C VAL A 321 -9.67 -10.50 12.72
N MET A 322 -10.84 -10.91 12.23
CA MET A 322 -12.09 -10.17 11.97
C MET A 322 -12.08 -8.64 12.01
N ALA A 323 -12.73 -8.07 10.99
CA ALA A 323 -13.34 -6.75 11.03
C ALA A 323 -14.76 -6.86 11.62
N ASP A 324 -15.07 -6.08 12.65
CA ASP A 324 -16.45 -5.78 13.07
C ASP A 324 -16.91 -4.47 12.38
N SER A 325 -18.15 -4.20 11.98
CA SER A 325 -19.41 -4.95 11.79
C SER A 325 -20.35 -3.95 11.05
N PRO A 326 -21.35 -4.39 10.26
CA PRO A 326 -22.68 -4.58 10.85
C PRO A 326 -23.35 -5.87 10.31
N GLY A 327 -23.60 -6.79 11.24
CA GLY A 327 -24.16 -8.12 10.99
C GLY A 327 -23.18 -9.14 11.53
N GLU A 328 -23.47 -9.70 12.69
CA GLU A 328 -22.62 -10.65 13.42
C GLU A 328 -22.19 -11.83 12.53
N ALA A 329 -20.98 -11.79 11.97
CA ALA A 329 -20.39 -12.95 11.31
C ALA A 329 -19.88 -13.91 12.38
N LYS A 330 -20.67 -14.97 12.63
CA LYS A 330 -20.34 -16.05 13.54
C LYS A 330 -18.95 -16.66 13.21
N PRO A 331 -18.16 -17.05 14.22
CA PRO A 331 -16.85 -17.66 14.02
C PRO A 331 -16.89 -18.83 13.04
N ILE A 332 -15.90 -18.89 12.13
CA ILE A 332 -15.76 -19.93 11.10
C ILE A 332 -15.61 -21.29 11.80
N ASN A 333 -16.62 -22.14 11.69
CA ASN A 333 -16.53 -23.53 12.11
C ASN A 333 -15.88 -24.34 10.97
N PRO A 334 -14.67 -24.89 11.11
CA PRO A 334 -14.02 -25.66 10.05
C PRO A 334 -14.84 -26.89 9.63
N ASN A 335 -15.74 -27.39 10.48
CA ASN A 335 -16.65 -28.49 10.16
C ASN A 335 -17.83 -28.08 9.26
N THR A 336 -17.98 -26.81 8.89
CA THR A 336 -19.01 -26.34 7.95
C THR A 336 -18.44 -25.98 6.59
N MET A 337 -17.14 -26.15 6.35
CA MET A 337 -16.57 -25.97 5.02
C MET A 337 -16.84 -27.20 4.15
N ILE A 338 -17.18 -26.98 2.88
CA ILE A 338 -17.20 -28.04 1.85
C ILE A 338 -16.34 -27.65 0.67
N SER A 339 -15.87 -28.64 -0.09
CA SER A 339 -15.17 -28.44 -1.36
C SER A 339 -16.02 -28.93 -2.53
N ILE A 340 -16.40 -28.04 -3.43
CA ILE A 340 -17.06 -28.40 -4.69
C ILE A 340 -15.98 -28.48 -5.77
N VAL A 341 -15.75 -29.68 -6.30
CA VAL A 341 -14.70 -29.99 -7.26
C VAL A 341 -15.31 -30.13 -8.65
N VAL A 342 -14.80 -29.35 -9.59
CA VAL A 342 -15.12 -29.42 -11.01
C VAL A 342 -13.87 -29.85 -11.75
N ASN A 343 -13.92 -31.01 -12.42
CA ASN A 343 -12.79 -31.58 -13.18
C ASN A 343 -12.58 -30.88 -14.53
N LYS A 344 -12.57 -29.56 -14.53
CA LYS A 344 -12.30 -28.69 -15.67
C LYS A 344 -11.61 -27.42 -15.15
N LYS A 345 -10.62 -26.93 -15.90
CA LYS A 345 -10.06 -25.60 -15.69
C LYS A 345 -11.07 -24.54 -16.14
N LEU A 346 -11.57 -23.73 -15.20
CA LEU A 346 -12.50 -22.65 -15.47
C LEU A 346 -11.77 -21.32 -15.49
N THR A 347 -12.03 -20.50 -16.51
CA THR A 347 -11.59 -19.10 -16.54
C THR A 347 -12.38 -18.27 -15.53
N PRO A 348 -11.89 -17.09 -15.08
CA PRO A 348 -12.63 -16.23 -14.16
C PRO A 348 -14.07 -15.93 -14.63
N GLY A 349 -14.27 -15.63 -15.92
CA GLY A 349 -15.61 -15.39 -16.47
C GLY A 349 -16.52 -16.62 -16.53
N GLU A 350 -15.97 -17.84 -16.48
CA GLU A 350 -16.75 -19.08 -16.33
C GLU A 350 -17.02 -19.42 -14.85
N GLN A 351 -16.21 -18.90 -13.92
CA GLN A 351 -16.39 -19.10 -12.48
C GLN A 351 -17.49 -18.20 -11.90
N ASP A 352 -17.59 -16.96 -12.35
CA ASP A 352 -18.58 -15.97 -11.87
C ASP A 352 -20.03 -16.51 -11.86
N PRO A 353 -20.59 -17.07 -12.96
CA PRO A 353 -21.96 -17.58 -12.93
C PRO A 353 -22.13 -18.80 -12.01
N ILE A 354 -21.09 -19.60 -11.82
CA ILE A 354 -21.11 -20.75 -10.91
C ILE A 354 -21.10 -20.28 -9.46
N ILE A 355 -20.32 -19.24 -9.13
CA ILE A 355 -20.27 -18.63 -7.81
C ILE A 355 -21.64 -18.03 -7.45
N ASP A 356 -22.25 -17.27 -8.36
CA ASP A 356 -23.58 -16.70 -8.17
C ASP A 356 -24.63 -17.77 -7.86
N GLU A 357 -24.53 -18.92 -8.54
CA GLU A 357 -25.48 -20.01 -8.34
C GLU A 357 -25.23 -20.80 -7.03
N ILE A 358 -23.97 -20.99 -6.64
CA ILE A 358 -23.60 -21.55 -5.34
C ILE A 358 -24.16 -20.67 -4.22
N LEU A 359 -24.04 -19.34 -4.35
CA LEU A 359 -24.60 -18.39 -3.39
C LEU A 359 -26.13 -18.52 -3.30
N GLN A 360 -26.82 -18.66 -4.43
CA GLN A 360 -28.28 -18.85 -4.49
C GLN A 360 -28.75 -20.23 -3.98
N SER A 361 -27.84 -21.20 -3.86
CA SER A 361 -28.15 -22.55 -3.39
C SER A 361 -28.20 -22.66 -1.86
N ALA A 362 -27.73 -21.64 -1.14
CA ALA A 362 -27.81 -21.58 0.32
C ALA A 362 -29.13 -20.93 0.80
N ASN A 363 -29.60 -21.36 1.97
CA ASN A 363 -30.78 -20.79 2.61
C ASN A 363 -30.53 -19.40 3.23
N ASP A 364 -29.26 -19.05 3.45
CA ASP A 364 -28.81 -17.77 3.98
C ASP A 364 -27.65 -17.27 3.12
N THR A 365 -27.98 -16.43 2.13
CA THR A 365 -27.03 -15.91 1.14
C THR A 365 -26.11 -14.83 1.72
N GLU A 366 -26.47 -14.23 2.86
CA GLU A 366 -25.70 -13.12 3.46
C GLU A 366 -24.47 -13.61 4.24
N SER A 367 -24.44 -14.90 4.63
CA SER A 367 -23.34 -15.50 5.37
C SER A 367 -22.49 -16.49 4.56
N LEU A 368 -22.93 -16.87 3.36
CA LEU A 368 -22.23 -17.84 2.51
C LEU A 368 -21.06 -17.20 1.76
N GLN A 369 -19.88 -17.80 1.88
CA GLN A 369 -18.66 -17.39 1.19
C GLN A 369 -18.21 -18.51 0.25
N VAL A 370 -17.76 -18.12 -0.94
CA VAL A 370 -17.28 -19.02 -2.00
C VAL A 370 -15.89 -18.57 -2.44
N ILE A 371 -14.91 -19.47 -2.35
CA ILE A 371 -13.52 -19.19 -2.74
C ILE A 371 -13.12 -20.17 -3.85
N PRO A 372 -13.01 -19.74 -5.12
CA PRO A 372 -12.51 -20.58 -6.18
C PRO A 372 -10.99 -20.76 -6.06
N THR A 373 -10.50 -21.94 -6.44
CA THR A 373 -9.08 -22.25 -6.56
C THR A 373 -8.89 -23.12 -7.80
N VAL A 374 -7.97 -22.75 -8.67
CA VAL A 374 -7.64 -23.51 -9.88
C VAL A 374 -6.30 -24.18 -9.66
N ASP A 375 -6.27 -25.50 -9.74
CA ASP A 375 -5.05 -26.32 -9.68
C ASP A 375 -5.00 -27.26 -10.90
N GLY A 376 -4.09 -26.95 -11.83
CA GLY A 376 -3.99 -27.66 -13.11
C GLY A 376 -5.30 -27.59 -13.92
N GLU A 377 -5.90 -28.76 -14.14
CA GLU A 377 -7.15 -28.94 -14.89
C GLU A 377 -8.40 -29.01 -13.99
N ILE A 378 -8.25 -28.74 -12.70
CA ILE A 378 -9.33 -28.85 -11.71
C ILE A 378 -9.63 -27.47 -11.13
N THR A 379 -10.91 -27.13 -11.03
CA THR A 379 -11.39 -25.96 -10.30
C THR A 379 -12.12 -26.42 -9.05
N THR A 380 -11.71 -25.93 -7.89
CA THR A 380 -12.35 -26.23 -6.60
C THR A 380 -12.95 -24.97 -6.00
N PHE A 381 -14.23 -25.00 -5.64
CA PHE A 381 -14.90 -23.95 -4.89
C PHE A 381 -14.99 -24.36 -3.42
N LYS A 382 -14.32 -23.64 -2.54
CA LYS A 382 -14.49 -23.79 -1.09
C LYS A 382 -15.70 -22.98 -0.66
N VAL A 383 -16.69 -23.63 -0.06
CA VAL A 383 -17.98 -23.02 0.31
C VAL A 383 -18.19 -23.16 1.81
N TYR A 384 -18.53 -22.06 2.49
CA TYR A 384 -18.86 -22.07 3.92
C TYR A 384 -19.75 -20.90 4.33
N PRO A 385 -20.58 -21.05 5.38
CA PRO A 385 -20.86 -22.30 6.10
C PRO A 385 -21.92 -23.16 5.36
N VAL A 386 -21.66 -24.46 5.26
CA VAL A 386 -22.63 -25.47 4.81
C VAL A 386 -22.76 -26.51 5.92
N GLU A 387 -23.92 -26.58 6.57
CA GLU A 387 -24.12 -27.55 7.66
C GLU A 387 -24.40 -28.96 7.12
N ASP A 388 -25.33 -29.05 6.16
CA ASP A 388 -25.77 -30.31 5.54
C ASP A 388 -25.33 -30.36 4.06
N ILE A 389 -24.29 -31.15 3.80
CA ILE A 389 -23.71 -31.33 2.46
C ILE A 389 -24.65 -32.09 1.51
N GLU A 390 -25.50 -32.99 2.01
CA GLU A 390 -26.43 -33.76 1.19
C GLU A 390 -27.64 -32.93 0.76
N ALA A 391 -28.14 -32.09 1.65
CA ALA A 391 -29.18 -31.13 1.31
C ALA A 391 -28.65 -30.05 0.36
N PHE A 392 -27.39 -29.63 0.55
CA PHE A 392 -26.74 -28.65 -0.31
C PHE A 392 -26.48 -29.19 -1.72
N SER A 393 -25.98 -30.43 -1.84
CA SER A 393 -25.68 -31.04 -3.14
C SER A 393 -26.90 -31.13 -4.06
N LYS A 394 -28.10 -31.36 -3.49
CA LYS A 394 -29.37 -31.40 -4.23
C LYS A 394 -29.84 -30.05 -4.76
N LYS A 395 -29.25 -28.94 -4.31
CA LYS A 395 -29.62 -27.58 -4.72
C LYS A 395 -28.72 -27.00 -5.81
N ILE A 396 -27.59 -27.66 -6.11
CA ILE A 396 -26.68 -27.31 -7.20
C ILE A 396 -27.41 -27.47 -8.54
N LYS A 397 -27.34 -26.47 -9.42
CA LYS A 397 -27.98 -26.44 -10.75
C LYS A 397 -27.01 -26.18 -11.90
N PHE A 398 -25.77 -25.75 -11.63
CA PHE A 398 -24.74 -25.43 -12.62
C PHE A 398 -24.07 -26.68 -13.21
N GLY A 399 -24.47 -27.85 -12.73
CA GLY A 399 -24.01 -29.14 -13.17
C GLY A 399 -24.63 -30.26 -12.34
N LYS A 400 -24.27 -31.49 -12.65
CA LYS A 400 -24.76 -32.67 -11.96
C LYS A 400 -23.76 -33.13 -10.89
N PRO A 401 -24.15 -33.20 -9.61
CA PRO A 401 -23.31 -33.81 -8.58
C PRO A 401 -23.08 -35.30 -8.93
N SER A 402 -21.84 -35.66 -9.24
CA SER A 402 -21.46 -37.03 -9.62
C SER A 402 -20.96 -37.84 -8.42
N LYS A 403 -20.41 -37.17 -7.40
CA LYS A 403 -20.01 -37.79 -6.12
C LYS A 403 -20.23 -36.81 -4.97
N VAL A 404 -20.83 -37.30 -3.87
CA VAL A 404 -20.94 -36.56 -2.60
C VAL A 404 -20.23 -37.39 -1.53
N ASP A 405 -19.21 -36.83 -0.90
CA ASP A 405 -18.39 -37.49 0.11
C ASP A 405 -18.53 -36.72 1.43
N THR A 406 -19.30 -37.29 2.35
CA THR A 406 -19.64 -36.65 3.62
C THR A 406 -18.46 -36.60 4.60
N ASP A 407 -17.54 -37.56 4.50
CA ASP A 407 -16.39 -37.69 5.40
C ASP A 407 -15.31 -36.65 5.07
N SER A 408 -14.99 -36.49 3.78
CA SER A 408 -14.09 -35.44 3.28
C SER A 408 -14.79 -34.11 3.02
N ARG A 409 -16.12 -34.07 3.19
CA ARG A 409 -16.98 -32.91 2.93
C ARG A 409 -16.77 -32.31 1.53
N SER A 410 -16.75 -33.18 0.53
CA SER A 410 -16.54 -32.79 -0.87
C SER A 410 -17.70 -33.20 -1.79
N ILE A 411 -17.96 -32.38 -2.81
CA ILE A 411 -18.95 -32.63 -3.86
C ILE A 411 -18.22 -32.54 -5.19
N THR A 412 -18.16 -33.62 -5.96
CA THR A 412 -17.70 -33.56 -7.35
C THR A 412 -18.88 -33.23 -8.25
N VAL A 413 -18.75 -32.23 -9.10
CA VAL A 413 -19.79 -31.78 -10.03
C VAL A 413 -19.26 -31.89 -11.46
N GLU A 414 -20.04 -32.56 -12.29
CA GLU A 414 -19.84 -32.60 -13.74
C GLU A 414 -20.69 -31.50 -14.36
N LEU A 415 -20.06 -30.58 -15.09
CA LEU A 415 -20.77 -29.52 -15.81
C LEU A 415 -21.54 -30.14 -16.99
N GLU A 416 -22.76 -29.66 -17.23
CA GLU A 416 -23.58 -30.09 -18.38
C GLU A 416 -23.10 -29.50 -19.71
#